data_AF-A0A2E5Z1V4-F1
#
_entry.id   AF-A0A2E5Z1V4-F1
#
_cell.length_a   1.000
_cell.length_b   1.000
_cell.length_c   1.000
_cell.angle_alpha   90.00
_cell.angle_beta   90.00
_cell.angle_gamma   90.00
#
_symmetry.space_group_name_H-M   'P 1'
#
loop_
_entity.id
_entity.type
_entity.pdbx_description
1 polymer ?
#
loop_
_entity_poly.entity_id
_entity_poly.type
_entity_poly.pdbx_seq_one_letter_code
_entity_poly.pdbx_strand_id
1 'polypeptide(L)'
;MFNTKVKRNNGFNKYFLTFEVITILELMKKAYLFFFFCLIYCSKAEKNQLKPISVKDFKEFVNATGYETDAEKYGWSIVQVNVSDFEIVDGANWLKPDGKNPSLDSLPVTQVSYKDAVEYCKWANVSLPTYEQYWDLVSNDKRVIVSDNKYPISPVEKVNVVGNVWDITETINSNKVRLAGGSLFCSKDTCHGTQKDRELYVDKETGNIHIGFSVLTQ
;
A
#
# COMPACT_ATOMS: atom_id res chain seq x y z
N MET A 1 -84.88 -22.74 50.69
CA MET A 1 -84.38 -22.80 49.30
C MET A 1 -83.48 -21.57 49.09
N PHE A 2 -82.17 -21.72 49.26
CA PHE A 2 -81.21 -20.63 49.10
C PHE A 2 -80.81 -20.53 47.63
N ASN A 3 -80.91 -19.33 47.05
CA ASN A 3 -80.51 -19.06 45.67
C ASN A 3 -79.35 -18.08 45.69
N THR A 4 -78.13 -18.57 45.38
CA THR A 4 -76.94 -17.75 45.17
C THR A 4 -76.56 -17.83 43.70
N LYS A 5 -76.52 -16.69 43.00
CA LYS A 5 -75.88 -16.58 41.68
C LYS A 5 -74.77 -15.54 41.74
N VAL A 6 -73.59 -16.03 41.39
CA VAL A 6 -72.27 -15.44 41.44
C VAL A 6 -72.13 -14.30 40.42
N LYS A 7 -71.60 -13.14 40.84
CA LYS A 7 -71.12 -12.07 39.95
C LYS A 7 -69.78 -12.49 39.32
N ARG A 8 -69.68 -12.48 37.98
CA ARG A 8 -68.41 -12.60 37.25
C ARG A 8 -67.70 -11.23 37.21
N ASN A 9 -66.49 -11.17 37.75
CA ASN A 9 -65.58 -10.02 37.65
C ASN A 9 -64.84 -10.03 36.31
N ASN A 10 -65.10 -9.04 35.45
CA ASN A 10 -64.35 -8.77 34.21
C ASN A 10 -63.26 -7.70 34.44
N GLY A 11 -62.30 -7.98 35.34
CA GLY A 11 -61.28 -6.99 35.76
C GLY A 11 -59.83 -7.28 35.37
N PHE A 12 -59.52 -8.45 34.79
CA PHE A 12 -58.14 -8.96 34.81
C PHE A 12 -57.31 -8.79 33.53
N ASN A 13 -57.85 -8.22 32.45
CA ASN A 13 -57.22 -8.38 31.13
C ASN A 13 -56.51 -7.13 30.53
N LYS A 14 -56.62 -5.95 31.14
CA LYS A 14 -56.04 -4.72 30.54
C LYS A 14 -54.60 -4.42 30.96
N TYR A 15 -54.21 -4.83 32.17
CA TYR A 15 -52.87 -4.57 32.72
C TYR A 15 -51.80 -5.57 32.26
N PHE A 16 -52.21 -6.80 31.91
CA PHE A 16 -51.31 -7.86 31.45
C PHE A 16 -50.78 -7.58 30.04
N LEU A 17 -51.69 -7.19 29.12
CA LEU A 17 -51.36 -6.78 27.76
C LEU A 17 -50.43 -5.55 27.70
N THR A 18 -50.59 -4.57 28.59
CA THR A 18 -49.70 -3.39 28.64
C THR A 18 -48.29 -3.73 29.13
N PHE A 19 -48.16 -4.70 30.05
CA PHE A 19 -46.87 -5.11 30.58
C PHE A 19 -46.04 -5.88 29.54
N GLU A 20 -46.67 -6.80 28.82
CA GLU A 20 -46.03 -7.54 27.73
C GLU A 20 -45.52 -6.61 26.61
N VAL A 21 -46.33 -5.62 26.21
CA VAL A 21 -45.94 -4.66 25.16
C VAL A 21 -44.76 -3.78 25.58
N ILE A 22 -44.71 -3.32 26.83
CA ILE A 22 -43.58 -2.52 27.35
C ILE A 22 -42.29 -3.36 27.36
N THR A 23 -42.40 -4.63 27.77
CA THR A 23 -41.26 -5.55 27.85
C THR A 23 -40.68 -5.85 26.46
N ILE A 24 -41.55 -6.04 25.47
CA ILE A 24 -41.16 -6.23 24.06
C ILE A 24 -40.47 -4.97 23.52
N LEU A 25 -40.99 -3.77 23.83
CA LEU A 25 -40.40 -2.51 23.36
C LEU A 25 -38.99 -2.28 23.94
N GLU A 26 -38.77 -2.64 25.22
CA GLU A 26 -37.44 -2.60 25.83
C GLU A 26 -36.48 -3.63 25.21
N LEU A 27 -36.95 -4.83 24.94
CA LEU A 27 -36.17 -5.87 24.25
C LEU A 27 -35.78 -5.44 22.85
N MET A 28 -36.70 -4.84 22.09
CA MET A 28 -36.42 -4.30 20.76
C MET A 28 -35.43 -3.13 20.81
N LYS A 29 -35.53 -2.23 21.80
CA LYS A 29 -34.55 -1.15 22.00
C LYS A 29 -33.15 -1.70 22.33
N LYS A 30 -33.05 -2.71 23.20
CA LYS A 30 -31.79 -3.37 23.55
C LYS A 30 -31.20 -4.12 22.35
N ALA A 31 -32.03 -4.81 21.57
CA ALA A 31 -31.63 -5.47 20.34
C ALA A 31 -31.14 -4.46 19.29
N TYR A 32 -31.81 -3.32 19.15
CA TYR A 32 -31.40 -2.25 18.24
C TYR A 32 -30.08 -1.60 18.68
N LEU A 33 -29.91 -1.34 19.98
CA LEU A 33 -28.67 -0.82 20.54
C LEU A 33 -27.51 -1.81 20.33
N PHE A 34 -27.77 -3.11 20.50
CA PHE A 34 -26.82 -4.19 20.26
C PHE A 34 -26.47 -4.30 18.77
N PHE A 35 -27.45 -4.23 17.86
CA PHE A 35 -27.22 -4.25 16.42
C PHE A 35 -26.42 -3.02 15.96
N PHE A 36 -26.71 -1.86 16.53
CA PHE A 36 -25.98 -0.62 16.27
C PHE A 36 -24.53 -0.69 16.79
N PHE A 37 -24.31 -1.24 17.99
CA PHE A 37 -22.97 -1.53 18.51
C PHE A 37 -22.22 -2.58 17.66
N CYS A 38 -22.90 -3.62 17.16
CA CYS A 38 -22.33 -4.59 16.25
C CYS A 38 -21.96 -3.97 14.90
N LEU A 39 -22.78 -3.08 14.35
CA LEU A 39 -22.47 -2.36 13.11
C LEU A 39 -21.28 -1.41 13.28
N ILE A 40 -21.16 -0.74 14.44
CA ILE A 40 -20.00 0.09 14.80
C ILE A 40 -18.74 -0.77 14.99
N TYR A 41 -18.85 -1.97 15.59
CA TYR A 41 -17.72 -2.90 15.71
C TYR A 41 -17.39 -3.65 14.40
N CYS A 42 -18.28 -3.60 13.41
CA CYS A 42 -18.12 -4.24 12.10
C CYS A 42 -17.57 -3.28 11.04
N SER A 43 -17.17 -2.05 11.40
CA SER A 43 -16.19 -1.32 10.60
C SER A 43 -14.82 -1.94 10.86
N LYS A 44 -14.51 -3.02 10.13
CA LYS A 44 -13.13 -3.52 10.00
C LYS A 44 -12.26 -2.33 9.60
N ALA A 45 -11.28 -1.97 10.43
CA ALA A 45 -10.27 -1.01 10.03
C ALA A 45 -9.59 -1.55 8.75
N GLU A 46 -9.79 -0.87 7.62
CA GLU A 46 -9.04 -1.16 6.40
C GLU A 46 -7.55 -1.05 6.72
N LYS A 47 -6.83 -2.16 6.56
CA LYS A 47 -5.40 -2.20 6.83
C LYS A 47 -4.73 -1.69 5.58
N ASN A 48 -4.10 -0.52 5.66
CA ASN A 48 -3.21 -0.04 4.62
C ASN A 48 -2.26 -1.15 4.17
N GLN A 49 -2.04 -1.26 2.86
CA GLN A 49 -1.09 -2.18 2.24
C GLN A 49 -0.10 -1.40 1.38
N LEU A 50 1.06 -1.98 1.14
CA LEU A 50 1.98 -1.50 0.11
C LEU A 50 1.65 -2.19 -1.21
N LYS A 51 1.42 -1.38 -2.25
CA LYS A 51 1.37 -1.83 -3.63
C LYS A 51 2.60 -1.33 -4.37
N PRO A 52 3.56 -2.22 -4.74
CA PRO A 52 4.64 -1.85 -5.65
C PRO A 52 4.07 -1.50 -7.01
N ILE A 53 4.48 -0.36 -7.57
CA ILE A 53 3.98 0.10 -8.86
C ILE A 53 4.69 -0.66 -9.97
N SER A 54 3.92 -1.35 -10.81
CA SER A 54 4.44 -2.05 -11.98
C SER A 54 4.59 -1.11 -13.17
N VAL A 55 5.34 -1.54 -14.19
CA VAL A 55 5.42 -0.87 -15.50
C VAL A 55 4.02 -0.71 -16.10
N LYS A 56 3.12 -1.68 -15.90
CA LYS A 56 1.73 -1.58 -16.36
C LYS A 56 0.99 -0.44 -15.65
N ASP A 57 1.04 -0.38 -14.32
CA ASP A 57 0.37 0.67 -13.55
C ASP A 57 0.89 2.07 -13.95
N PHE A 58 2.20 2.21 -14.09
CA PHE A 58 2.81 3.47 -14.48
C PHE A 58 2.48 3.86 -15.93
N LYS A 59 2.36 2.89 -16.83
CA LYS A 59 1.91 3.10 -18.22
C LYS A 59 0.47 3.63 -18.27
N GLU A 60 -0.42 3.20 -17.38
CA GLU A 60 -1.78 3.76 -17.28
C GLU A 60 -1.75 5.25 -16.92
N PHE A 61 -0.90 5.64 -15.95
CA PHE A 61 -0.65 7.04 -15.60
C PHE A 61 -0.13 7.85 -16.79
N VAL A 62 0.94 7.39 -17.45
CA VAL A 62 1.55 8.11 -18.58
C VAL A 62 0.58 8.24 -19.74
N ASN A 63 -0.16 7.18 -20.08
CA ASN A 63 -1.16 7.22 -21.15
C ASN A 63 -2.31 8.18 -20.85
N ALA A 64 -2.73 8.28 -19.59
CA ALA A 64 -3.84 9.14 -19.18
C ALA A 64 -3.47 10.63 -19.15
N THR A 65 -2.20 10.94 -18.90
CA THR A 65 -1.75 12.31 -18.60
C THR A 65 -0.81 12.90 -19.66
N GLY A 66 -0.20 12.07 -20.50
CA GLY A 66 0.92 12.47 -21.36
C GLY A 66 2.17 12.85 -20.57
N TYR A 67 2.32 12.35 -19.34
CA TYR A 67 3.45 12.69 -18.47
C TYR A 67 4.78 12.19 -19.07
N GLU A 68 5.78 13.05 -19.02
CA GLU A 68 7.16 12.75 -19.40
C GLU A 68 8.02 12.71 -18.12
N THR A 69 8.74 11.61 -17.89
CA THR A 69 9.55 11.44 -16.68
C THR A 69 10.81 12.29 -16.71
N ASP A 70 11.44 12.48 -15.55
CA ASP A 70 12.73 13.20 -15.49
C ASP A 70 13.81 12.53 -16.37
N ALA A 71 13.90 11.19 -16.36
CA ALA A 71 14.82 10.45 -17.24
C ALA A 71 14.56 10.69 -18.73
N GLU A 72 13.28 10.79 -19.14
CA GLU A 72 12.91 11.11 -20.53
C GLU A 72 13.29 12.55 -20.90
N LYS A 73 13.01 13.53 -20.02
CA LYS A 73 13.40 14.93 -20.24
C LYS A 73 14.91 15.12 -20.35
N TYR A 74 15.68 14.39 -19.55
CA TYR A 74 17.14 14.42 -19.61
C TYR A 74 17.68 13.68 -20.84
N GLY A 75 16.94 12.67 -21.33
CA GLY A 75 17.37 11.80 -22.42
C GLY A 75 18.39 10.73 -22.00
N TRP A 76 18.66 10.60 -20.70
CA TRP A 76 19.58 9.62 -20.11
C TRP A 76 19.16 9.30 -18.68
N SER A 77 19.62 8.18 -18.15
CA SER A 77 19.50 7.85 -16.73
C SER A 77 20.68 7.01 -16.25
N ILE A 78 20.75 6.76 -14.93
CA ILE A 78 21.81 5.97 -14.31
C ILE A 78 21.46 4.48 -14.39
N VAL A 79 22.37 3.69 -14.96
CA VAL A 79 22.30 2.23 -14.98
C VAL A 79 23.40 1.69 -14.08
N GLN A 80 22.99 1.07 -12.98
CA GLN A 80 23.92 0.46 -12.04
C GLN A 80 24.20 -1.00 -12.44
N VAL A 81 25.47 -1.32 -12.67
CA VAL A 81 25.91 -2.65 -13.14
C VAL A 81 26.19 -3.58 -11.96
N ASN A 82 26.72 -3.03 -10.86
CA ASN A 82 26.95 -3.72 -9.60
C ASN A 82 26.94 -2.71 -8.42
N VAL A 83 27.28 -3.14 -7.21
CA VAL A 83 27.21 -2.28 -6.00
C VAL A 83 28.11 -1.04 -6.08
N SER A 84 29.21 -1.09 -6.84
CA SER A 84 30.21 -0.03 -6.91
C SER A 84 30.19 0.76 -8.22
N ASP A 85 29.71 0.17 -9.32
CA ASP A 85 29.82 0.73 -10.67
C ASP A 85 28.47 1.18 -11.23
N PHE A 86 28.43 2.43 -11.69
CA PHE A 86 27.27 3.04 -12.35
C PHE A 86 27.68 3.72 -13.66
N GLU A 87 26.79 3.65 -14.64
CA GLU A 87 26.97 4.24 -15.96
C GLU A 87 25.84 5.25 -16.24
N ILE A 88 26.15 6.33 -16.94
CA ILE A 88 25.15 7.21 -17.54
C ILE A 88 24.83 6.64 -18.91
N VAL A 89 23.57 6.27 -19.13
CA VAL A 89 23.15 5.59 -20.37
C VAL A 89 22.09 6.43 -21.08
N ASP A 90 22.42 6.85 -22.30
CA ASP A 90 21.50 7.55 -23.19
C ASP A 90 20.27 6.68 -23.51
N GLY A 91 19.10 7.29 -23.45
CA GLY A 91 17.81 6.62 -23.70
C GLY A 91 17.36 5.65 -22.60
N ALA A 92 18.11 5.51 -21.49
CA ALA A 92 17.64 4.75 -20.34
C ALA A 92 16.47 5.45 -19.66
N ASN A 93 15.33 4.78 -19.58
CA ASN A 93 14.10 5.29 -18.98
C ASN A 93 13.22 4.13 -18.48
N TRP A 94 12.03 4.44 -17.96
CA TRP A 94 11.14 3.45 -17.36
C TRP A 94 10.63 2.38 -18.35
N LEU A 95 10.56 2.70 -19.66
CA LEU A 95 10.21 1.75 -20.72
C LEU A 95 11.40 0.90 -21.16
N LYS A 96 12.62 1.44 -21.12
CA LYS A 96 13.88 0.74 -21.42
C LYS A 96 14.90 1.00 -20.31
N PRO A 97 14.84 0.26 -19.19
CA PRO A 97 15.61 0.58 -18.00
C PRO A 97 17.13 0.56 -18.19
N ASP A 98 17.62 -0.20 -19.17
CA ASP A 98 19.04 -0.28 -19.55
C ASP A 98 19.35 0.51 -20.85
N GLY A 99 18.41 1.32 -21.33
CA GLY A 99 18.47 2.07 -22.59
C GLY A 99 18.27 1.24 -23.86
N LYS A 100 18.23 -0.09 -23.77
CA LYS A 100 18.23 -0.99 -24.94
C LYS A 100 17.01 -1.89 -24.96
N ASN A 101 16.81 -2.65 -23.89
CA ASN A 101 15.80 -3.68 -23.78
C ASN A 101 14.53 -3.11 -23.14
N PRO A 102 13.35 -3.37 -23.72
CA PRO A 102 12.10 -2.93 -23.13
C PRO A 102 11.81 -3.67 -21.81
N SER A 103 11.24 -2.96 -20.84
CA SER A 103 10.74 -3.56 -19.60
C SER A 103 9.45 -4.34 -19.85
N LEU A 104 9.13 -5.26 -18.93
CA LEU A 104 7.90 -6.03 -18.97
C LEU A 104 6.86 -5.40 -18.05
N ASP A 105 5.60 -5.39 -18.48
CA ASP A 105 4.46 -4.83 -17.77
C ASP A 105 4.34 -5.30 -16.30
N SER A 106 4.75 -6.54 -16.00
CA SER A 106 4.64 -7.12 -14.66
C SER A 106 5.79 -6.76 -13.70
N LEU A 107 6.90 -6.20 -14.21
CA LEU A 107 8.05 -5.81 -13.40
C LEU A 107 7.75 -4.49 -12.66
N PRO A 108 8.42 -4.21 -11.53
CA PRO A 108 8.35 -2.91 -10.91
C PRO A 108 8.81 -1.83 -11.90
N VAL A 109 8.16 -0.67 -11.87
CA VAL A 109 8.66 0.49 -12.60
C VAL A 109 9.96 0.96 -11.97
N THR A 110 10.98 1.21 -12.79
CA THR A 110 12.27 1.77 -12.36
C THR A 110 12.68 2.92 -13.28
N GLN A 111 13.86 3.51 -13.09
CA GLN A 111 14.27 4.73 -13.80
C GLN A 111 13.27 5.89 -13.64
N VAL A 112 12.64 5.96 -12.46
CA VAL A 112 11.72 7.04 -12.06
C VAL A 112 12.31 7.79 -10.88
N SER A 113 12.15 9.11 -10.87
CA SER A 113 12.58 9.99 -9.79
C SER A 113 11.54 10.07 -8.67
N TYR A 114 11.90 10.71 -7.55
CA TYR A 114 10.92 11.05 -6.52
C TYR A 114 9.81 11.96 -7.05
N LYS A 115 10.14 12.88 -7.96
CA LYS A 115 9.13 13.77 -8.56
C LYS A 115 8.15 12.97 -9.42
N ASP A 116 8.64 12.04 -10.23
CA ASP A 116 7.80 11.15 -11.04
C ASP A 116 6.82 10.36 -10.14
N ALA A 117 7.33 9.79 -9.03
CA ALA A 117 6.53 9.05 -8.07
C ALA A 117 5.45 9.93 -7.39
N VAL A 118 5.77 11.19 -7.07
CA VAL A 118 4.81 12.15 -6.50
C VAL A 118 3.72 12.54 -7.50
N GLU A 119 4.06 12.75 -8.77
CA GLU A 119 3.06 13.07 -9.81
C GLU A 119 2.13 11.87 -10.08
N TYR A 120 2.67 10.64 -10.07
CA TYR A 120 1.85 9.43 -10.08
C TYR A 120 0.88 9.40 -8.88
N CYS A 121 1.39 9.65 -7.66
CA CYS A 121 0.57 9.65 -6.45
C CYS A 121 -0.58 10.67 -6.51
N LYS A 122 -0.31 11.87 -7.02
CA LYS A 122 -1.34 12.91 -7.23
C LYS A 122 -2.41 12.46 -8.21
N TRP A 123 -2.02 11.88 -9.34
CA TRP A 123 -2.96 11.39 -10.35
C TRP A 123 -3.83 10.24 -9.82
N ALA A 124 -3.22 9.27 -9.13
CA ALA A 124 -3.91 8.09 -8.61
C ALA A 124 -4.66 8.36 -7.29
N ASN A 125 -4.52 9.55 -6.70
CA ASN A 125 -5.06 9.90 -5.37
C ASN A 125 -4.62 8.92 -4.28
N VAL A 126 -3.32 8.62 -4.26
CA VAL A 126 -2.62 7.76 -3.28
C VAL A 126 -1.40 8.51 -2.72
N SER A 127 -0.70 7.90 -1.76
CA SER A 127 0.49 8.49 -1.15
C SER A 127 1.66 7.51 -1.10
N LEU A 128 2.88 8.03 -1.14
CA LEU A 128 4.07 7.27 -0.77
C LEU A 128 4.03 6.91 0.73
N PRO A 129 4.54 5.75 1.14
CA PRO A 129 4.70 5.43 2.55
C PRO A 129 5.82 6.28 3.18
N THR A 130 5.69 6.60 4.46
CA THR A 130 6.86 6.98 5.26
C THR A 130 7.81 5.78 5.39
N TYR A 131 9.07 6.05 5.74
CA TYR A 131 10.05 4.98 5.98
C TYR A 131 9.55 3.98 7.04
N GLU A 132 8.95 4.48 8.10
CA GLU A 132 8.41 3.70 9.22
C GLU A 132 7.20 2.88 8.78
N GLN A 133 6.27 3.49 8.03
CA GLN A 133 5.12 2.78 7.46
C GLN A 133 5.56 1.65 6.54
N TYR A 134 6.58 1.89 5.70
CA TYR A 134 7.11 0.86 4.81
C TYR A 134 7.49 -0.39 5.60
N TRP A 135 8.35 -0.24 6.61
CA TRP A 135 8.86 -1.37 7.39
C TRP A 135 7.79 -2.05 8.25
N ASP A 136 6.81 -1.30 8.74
CA ASP A 136 5.71 -1.86 9.52
C ASP A 136 4.78 -2.72 8.64
N LEU A 137 4.54 -2.29 7.40
CA LEU A 137 3.66 -2.97 6.44
C LEU A 137 4.27 -4.25 5.86
N VAL A 138 5.58 -4.29 5.62
CA VAL A 138 6.26 -5.48 5.07
C VAL A 138 6.52 -6.57 6.10
N SER A 139 6.41 -6.27 7.39
CA SER A 139 6.78 -7.17 8.49
C SER A 139 6.12 -8.55 8.46
N ASN A 140 4.95 -8.67 7.82
CA ASN A 140 4.19 -9.92 7.71
C ASN A 140 4.21 -10.54 6.30
N ASP A 141 4.87 -9.90 5.32
CA ASP A 141 5.01 -10.47 3.98
C ASP A 141 6.07 -11.58 4.00
N LYS A 142 5.63 -12.80 3.67
CA LYS A 142 6.47 -14.01 3.67
C LYS A 142 6.91 -14.43 2.25
N ARG A 143 6.61 -13.62 1.24
CA ARG A 143 7.06 -13.87 -0.14
C ARG A 143 8.59 -13.85 -0.22
N VAL A 144 9.11 -14.42 -1.30
CA VAL A 144 10.55 -14.51 -1.54
C VAL A 144 11.16 -13.11 -1.64
N ILE A 145 12.21 -12.84 -0.88
CA ILE A 145 13.05 -11.64 -0.99
C ILE A 145 14.08 -11.88 -2.10
N VAL A 146 14.11 -11.00 -3.09
CA VAL A 146 15.11 -11.03 -4.18
C VAL A 146 16.32 -10.19 -3.77
N SER A 147 17.43 -10.84 -3.47
CA SER A 147 18.67 -10.20 -2.99
C SER A 147 19.89 -11.01 -3.42
N ASP A 148 21.09 -10.56 -3.04
CA ASP A 148 22.37 -11.26 -3.26
C ASP A 148 22.67 -11.61 -4.72
N ASN A 149 22.12 -10.87 -5.69
CA ASN A 149 22.18 -11.19 -7.12
C ASN A 149 21.69 -12.61 -7.48
N LYS A 150 20.87 -13.22 -6.61
CA LYS A 150 20.41 -14.60 -6.79
C LYS A 150 19.39 -14.73 -7.92
N TYR A 151 18.58 -13.69 -8.12
CA TYR A 151 17.55 -13.62 -9.15
C TYR A 151 17.55 -12.23 -9.78
N PRO A 152 17.14 -12.09 -11.05
CA PRO A 152 16.91 -10.78 -11.65
C PRO A 152 15.69 -10.09 -11.02
N ILE A 153 15.51 -8.81 -11.35
CA ILE A 153 14.28 -8.08 -11.01
C ILE A 153 13.07 -8.90 -11.45
N SER A 154 12.17 -9.14 -10.51
CA SER A 154 11.08 -10.10 -10.63
C SER A 154 9.71 -9.42 -10.54
N PRO A 155 8.65 -10.05 -11.08
CA PRO A 155 7.31 -9.47 -11.08
C PRO A 155 6.79 -9.11 -9.68
N VAL A 156 6.16 -7.94 -9.55
CA VAL A 156 5.72 -7.37 -8.26
C VAL A 156 4.78 -8.26 -7.45
N GLU A 157 4.01 -9.12 -8.13
CA GLU A 157 3.09 -10.05 -7.50
C GLU A 157 3.77 -11.30 -6.92
N LYS A 158 4.97 -11.64 -7.41
CA LYS A 158 5.63 -12.92 -7.11
C LYS A 158 6.59 -12.85 -5.93
N VAL A 159 7.11 -11.67 -5.62
CA VAL A 159 8.21 -11.47 -4.67
C VAL A 159 7.85 -10.41 -3.65
N ASN A 160 8.55 -10.42 -2.52
CA ASN A 160 8.42 -9.39 -1.50
C ASN A 160 8.88 -8.03 -2.07
N VAL A 161 8.30 -6.94 -1.56
CA VAL A 161 8.76 -5.58 -1.88
C VAL A 161 10.12 -5.28 -1.24
N VAL A 162 10.46 -5.94 -0.12
CA VAL A 162 11.83 -5.95 0.42
C VAL A 162 12.74 -6.75 -0.52
N GLY A 163 13.89 -6.16 -0.87
CA GLY A 163 14.72 -6.63 -1.97
C GLY A 163 14.13 -6.21 -3.32
N ASN A 164 14.41 -6.97 -4.37
CA ASN A 164 13.98 -6.68 -5.75
C ASN A 164 14.51 -5.32 -6.26
N VAL A 165 13.84 -4.21 -5.89
CA VAL A 165 14.25 -2.83 -6.17
C VAL A 165 14.12 -2.00 -4.90
N TRP A 166 14.92 -0.94 -4.77
CA TRP A 166 14.72 0.04 -3.71
C TRP A 166 13.41 0.80 -3.91
N ASP A 167 12.76 1.14 -2.81
CA ASP A 167 11.55 1.94 -2.81
C ASP A 167 11.78 3.36 -2.32
N ILE A 168 11.28 4.32 -3.10
CA ILE A 168 11.18 5.73 -2.75
C ILE A 168 10.16 5.92 -1.61
N THR A 169 10.56 6.58 -0.53
CA THR A 169 9.66 6.92 0.59
C THR A 169 9.26 8.40 0.58
N GLU A 170 8.18 8.73 1.28
CA GLU A 170 7.79 10.12 1.55
C GLU A 170 8.96 10.91 2.16
N THR A 171 9.11 12.17 1.73
CA THR A 171 10.16 13.07 2.22
C THR A 171 9.55 14.41 2.64
N ILE A 172 9.73 14.77 3.92
CA ILE A 172 9.30 16.05 4.48
C ILE A 172 10.52 16.96 4.64
N ASN A 173 10.52 18.12 3.96
CA ASN A 173 11.48 19.21 4.16
C ASN A 173 12.97 18.85 4.02
N SER A 174 13.29 17.86 3.18
CA SER A 174 14.67 17.48 2.84
C SER A 174 14.91 17.54 1.34
N ASN A 175 16.13 17.87 0.93
CA ASN A 175 16.57 17.78 -0.47
C ASN A 175 16.97 16.36 -0.87
N LYS A 176 17.05 15.45 0.11
CA LYS A 176 17.38 14.04 -0.08
C LYS A 176 16.19 13.16 0.27
N VAL A 177 16.05 12.08 -0.47
CA VAL A 177 14.99 11.08 -0.35
C VAL A 177 15.57 9.83 0.28
N ARG A 178 14.98 9.38 1.38
CA ARG A 178 15.39 8.11 2.02
C ARG A 178 14.79 6.95 1.23
N LEU A 179 15.59 5.93 0.96
CA LEU A 179 15.13 4.70 0.31
C LEU A 179 14.90 3.60 1.32
N ALA A 180 13.97 2.69 1.03
CA ALA A 180 13.67 1.52 1.85
C ALA A 180 13.74 0.20 1.06
N GLY A 181 13.81 -0.92 1.78
CA GLY A 181 13.65 -2.27 1.22
C GLY A 181 14.92 -2.94 0.70
N GLY A 182 15.86 -2.19 0.12
CA GLY A 182 17.02 -2.76 -0.57
C GLY A 182 16.68 -3.28 -1.96
N SER A 183 17.67 -3.53 -2.80
CA SER A 183 17.47 -4.10 -4.14
C SER A 183 18.09 -5.49 -4.29
N LEU A 184 17.95 -6.09 -5.47
CA LEU A 184 18.61 -7.35 -5.85
C LEU A 184 20.13 -7.35 -5.62
N PHE A 185 20.78 -6.18 -5.68
CA PHE A 185 22.22 -6.05 -5.47
C PHE A 185 22.64 -6.12 -4.00
N CYS A 186 21.69 -5.99 -3.06
CA CYS A 186 22.04 -5.97 -1.65
C CYS A 186 22.25 -7.36 -1.08
N SER A 187 23.35 -7.47 -0.35
CA SER A 187 23.72 -8.59 0.49
C SER A 187 24.19 -8.15 1.86
N LYS A 188 24.33 -9.12 2.77
CA LYS A 188 24.91 -8.89 4.09
C LYS A 188 26.27 -8.20 4.03
N ASP A 189 27.06 -8.52 3.00
CA ASP A 189 28.46 -8.10 2.84
C ASP A 189 28.62 -6.86 1.95
N THR A 190 27.53 -6.33 1.39
CA THR A 190 27.56 -5.19 0.44
C THR A 190 26.76 -3.99 0.95
N CYS A 191 25.54 -3.76 0.43
CA CYS A 191 24.70 -2.63 0.86
C CYS A 191 23.82 -2.93 2.07
N HIS A 192 23.72 -4.19 2.52
CA HIS A 192 22.93 -4.60 3.70
C HIS A 192 21.49 -4.01 3.69
N GLY A 193 20.95 -3.78 2.49
CA GLY A 193 19.79 -2.91 2.28
C GLY A 193 18.45 -3.46 2.72
N THR A 194 18.39 -4.76 3.00
CA THR A 194 17.16 -5.46 3.40
C THR A 194 16.88 -5.36 4.91
N GLN A 195 17.61 -4.51 5.63
CA GLN A 195 17.39 -4.25 7.06
C GLN A 195 16.84 -2.84 7.32
N LYS A 196 15.98 -2.72 8.34
CA LYS A 196 15.31 -1.47 8.73
C LYS A 196 16.27 -0.36 9.18
N ASP A 197 17.42 -0.72 9.71
CA ASP A 197 18.44 0.23 10.16
C ASP A 197 19.31 0.80 9.04
N ARG A 198 19.19 0.28 7.81
CA ARG A 198 19.94 0.81 6.68
C ARG A 198 19.49 2.24 6.35
N GLU A 199 20.48 3.10 6.15
CA GLU A 199 20.28 4.44 5.63
C GLU A 199 20.93 4.59 4.25
N LEU A 200 20.09 4.86 3.26
CA LEU A 200 20.50 5.21 1.91
C LEU A 200 19.63 6.38 1.44
N TYR A 201 20.26 7.35 0.78
CA TYR A 201 19.61 8.55 0.31
C TYR A 201 19.98 8.86 -1.14
N VAL A 202 19.00 9.35 -1.90
CA VAL A 202 19.17 9.85 -3.27
C VAL A 202 18.66 11.29 -3.39
N ASP A 203 19.01 11.98 -4.46
CA ASP A 203 18.36 13.25 -4.82
C ASP A 203 16.93 13.01 -5.33
N LYS A 204 16.21 14.10 -5.64
CA LYS A 204 14.79 14.03 -6.03
C LYS A 204 14.54 13.83 -7.52
N GLU A 205 15.58 13.93 -8.34
CA GLU A 205 15.47 14.14 -9.79
C GLU A 205 16.08 13.00 -10.59
N THR A 206 16.83 12.11 -9.94
CA THR A 206 17.57 11.04 -10.62
C THR A 206 16.90 9.68 -10.41
N GLY A 207 16.63 9.00 -11.52
CA GLY A 207 16.22 7.59 -11.54
C GLY A 207 17.42 6.63 -11.54
N ASN A 208 17.18 5.36 -11.19
CA ASN A 208 18.17 4.29 -11.34
C ASN A 208 17.45 2.99 -11.73
N ILE A 209 18.15 2.11 -12.44
CA ILE A 209 17.63 0.82 -12.94
C ILE A 209 17.01 -0.09 -11.86
N HIS A 210 17.39 0.09 -10.59
CA HIS A 210 16.85 -0.68 -9.47
C HIS A 210 16.20 0.17 -8.37
N ILE A 211 15.78 1.40 -8.70
CA ILE A 211 14.98 2.25 -7.80
C ILE A 211 13.59 2.40 -8.42
N GLY A 212 12.58 2.00 -7.67
CA GLY A 212 11.16 2.16 -7.97
C GLY A 212 10.41 2.75 -6.77
N PHE A 213 9.11 2.48 -6.68
CA PHE A 213 8.31 2.92 -5.55
C PHE A 213 7.06 2.05 -5.33
N SER A 214 6.59 2.05 -4.09
CA SER A 214 5.28 1.55 -3.69
C SER A 214 4.39 2.68 -3.19
N VAL A 215 3.09 2.46 -3.26
CA VAL A 215 2.08 3.38 -2.72
C VAL A 215 1.26 2.72 -1.62
N LEU A 216 0.70 3.54 -0.75
CA LEU A 216 -0.28 3.11 0.23
C LEU A 216 -1.64 2.92 -0.44
N THR A 217 -2.23 1.74 -0.28
CA THR A 217 -3.60 1.44 -0.70
C THR A 217 -4.44 1.01 0.49
N GLN A 218 -5.74 1.32 0.46
CA GLN A 218 -6.73 0.89 1.46
C GLN A 218 -7.17 -0.55 1.22
#